data_AF-A0A940NZE8-F1
#
_entry.id   AF-A0A940NZE8-F1
#
_cell.length_a   1.000
_cell.length_b   1.000
_cell.length_c   1.000
_cell.angle_alpha   90.00
_cell.angle_beta   90.00
_cell.angle_gamma   90.00
#
_symmetry.space_group_name_H-M   'P 1'
#
loop_
_entity.id
_entity.type
_entity.pdbx_description
1 polymer ?
#
loop_
_entity_poly.entity_id
_entity_poly.type
_entity_poly.pdbx_seq_one_letter_code
_entity_poly.pdbx_strand_id
1 'polypeptide(L)'
;ETGLVNTVLVKDLSRLSRDYLRTGELLEHWFPAHGVRLIAINDGVDTAVQSAGNDYSPIRAVMDDWYARDISRKVRAAIYARQDAGICTAASLPYGYCRNNGQIIIQTESAQHVTEIFNHYLVCRNLRITAEQMNKNGILPPRKGRNGWTSATIRRILQNPAYCGTLLIRVTRKMSYKSDCRIRLPEQEQIAVPVPRMIPDLLFDTVQQFLLENGHAEKQSHWLSGRVMCGVCGSRFIMSKQRLICGGRRRGNGCECRSIMLSGLLAQISDVLIRDGIPADAALLPLLVARVLISGSQITVFVRCRKPVIPGNAYV
;
A
#
# COMPACT_ATOMS: atom_id res chain seq x y z
N GLU A 1 -29.40 33.31 -6.87
CA GLU A 1 -29.82 33.07 -8.26
C GLU A 1 -31.27 33.51 -8.53
N THR A 2 -32.25 33.24 -7.66
CA THR A 2 -33.63 33.76 -7.83
C THR A 2 -33.87 35.21 -7.35
N GLY A 3 -32.82 35.94 -6.97
CA GLY A 3 -32.92 37.35 -6.51
C GLY A 3 -33.57 37.58 -5.14
N LEU A 4 -33.92 36.53 -4.41
CA LEU A 4 -34.64 36.61 -3.13
C LEU A 4 -33.74 36.90 -1.91
N VAL A 5 -32.42 36.81 -2.08
CA VAL A 5 -31.44 36.96 -1.00
C VAL A 5 -30.52 38.12 -1.33
N ASN A 6 -30.48 39.10 -0.44
CA ASN A 6 -29.66 40.31 -0.60
C ASN A 6 -28.38 40.30 0.27
N THR A 7 -28.32 39.44 1.30
CA THR A 7 -27.22 39.40 2.26
C THR A 7 -26.93 37.98 2.70
N VAL A 8 -25.66 37.61 2.72
CA VAL A 8 -25.16 36.34 3.24
C VAL A 8 -24.26 36.64 4.44
N LEU A 9 -24.54 35.97 5.55
CA LEU A 9 -23.77 36.11 6.79
C LEU A 9 -23.12 34.78 7.13
N VAL A 10 -21.80 34.78 7.26
CA VAL A 10 -21.01 33.58 7.57
C VAL A 10 -20.10 33.84 8.77
N LYS A 11 -19.78 32.76 9.48
CA LYS A 11 -18.84 32.83 10.60
C LYS A 11 -17.42 33.14 10.14
N ASP A 12 -16.97 32.43 9.11
CA ASP A 12 -15.64 32.50 8.51
C ASP A 12 -15.73 32.14 7.01
N LEU A 13 -14.88 32.75 6.17
CA LEU A 13 -14.85 32.56 4.71
C LEU A 13 -14.60 31.10 4.30
N SER A 14 -14.01 30.30 5.19
CA SER A 14 -13.81 28.86 5.02
C SER A 14 -15.12 28.07 4.82
N ARG A 15 -16.28 28.66 5.20
CA ARG A 15 -17.62 28.07 5.06
C ARG A 15 -18.22 28.22 3.68
N LEU A 16 -17.72 29.18 2.89
CA LEU A 16 -18.14 29.39 1.51
C LEU A 16 -17.47 28.40 0.56
N SER A 17 -16.15 28.24 0.70
CA SER A 17 -15.36 27.33 -0.14
C SER A 17 -14.06 26.95 0.55
N ARG A 18 -13.61 25.71 0.30
CA ARG A 18 -12.28 25.21 0.71
C ARG A 18 -11.17 25.58 -0.28
N ASP A 19 -11.55 26.02 -1.48
CA ASP A 19 -10.63 26.49 -2.52
C ASP A 19 -10.59 28.01 -2.52
N TYR A 20 -9.40 28.56 -2.26
CA TYR A 20 -9.13 29.98 -2.10
C TYR A 20 -9.38 30.77 -3.39
N LEU A 21 -9.11 30.20 -4.57
CA LEU A 21 -9.36 30.87 -5.85
C LEU A 21 -10.86 31.09 -6.06
N ARG A 22 -11.68 30.09 -5.72
CA ARG A 22 -13.14 30.21 -5.76
C ARG A 22 -13.68 31.17 -4.72
N THR A 23 -13.08 31.22 -3.53
CA THR A 23 -13.51 32.17 -2.50
C THR A 23 -13.27 33.62 -2.95
N GLY A 24 -12.12 33.90 -3.58
CA GLY A 24 -11.82 35.21 -4.17
C GLY A 24 -12.78 35.56 -5.32
N GLU A 25 -13.04 34.62 -6.23
CA GLU A 25 -13.99 34.80 -7.35
C GLU A 25 -15.41 35.12 -6.84
N LEU A 26 -15.86 34.41 -5.80
CA LEU A 26 -17.18 34.67 -5.20
C LEU A 26 -17.25 36.04 -4.55
N LEU A 27 -16.21 36.42 -3.79
CA LEU A 27 -16.12 37.69 -3.06
C LEU A 27 -16.05 38.91 -3.98
N GLU A 28 -15.19 38.87 -5.00
CA GLU A 28 -14.87 40.03 -5.83
C GLU A 28 -15.80 40.17 -7.03
N HIS A 29 -16.29 39.04 -7.58
CA HIS A 29 -17.03 39.06 -8.85
C HIS A 29 -18.47 38.59 -8.68
N TRP A 30 -18.70 37.41 -8.10
CA TRP A 30 -20.03 36.80 -8.13
C TRP A 30 -21.05 37.51 -7.22
N PHE A 31 -20.71 37.74 -5.94
CA PHE A 31 -21.63 38.40 -4.99
C PHE A 31 -21.90 39.87 -5.37
N PRO A 32 -20.89 40.69 -5.77
CA PRO A 32 -21.13 42.05 -6.25
C PRO A 32 -21.97 42.09 -7.53
N ALA A 33 -21.72 41.20 -8.49
CA ALA A 33 -22.49 41.15 -9.74
C ALA A 33 -23.98 40.80 -9.52
N HIS A 34 -24.31 40.08 -8.44
CA HIS A 34 -25.68 39.73 -8.09
C HIS A 34 -26.29 40.66 -7.02
N GLY A 35 -25.61 41.74 -6.64
CA GLY A 35 -26.09 42.70 -5.64
C GLY A 35 -26.24 42.12 -4.23
N VAL A 36 -25.46 41.08 -3.92
CA VAL A 36 -25.52 40.37 -2.63
C VAL A 36 -24.37 40.83 -1.75
N ARG A 37 -24.68 41.32 -0.55
CA ARG A 37 -23.67 41.67 0.47
C ARG A 37 -23.22 40.41 1.22
N LEU A 38 -21.92 40.24 1.40
CA LEU A 38 -21.35 39.16 2.19
C LEU A 38 -20.65 39.73 3.41
N ILE A 39 -20.99 39.18 4.58
CA ILE A 39 -20.41 39.55 5.87
C ILE A 39 -19.79 38.30 6.51
N ALA A 40 -18.48 38.29 6.70
CA ALA A 40 -17.77 37.26 7.46
C ALA A 40 -17.26 37.85 8.78
N ILE A 41 -17.87 37.42 9.89
CA ILE A 41 -17.69 38.07 11.21
C ILE A 41 -16.25 37.92 11.73
N ASN A 42 -15.69 36.71 11.68
CA ASN A 42 -14.36 36.47 12.25
C ASN A 42 -13.23 37.02 11.38
N ASP A 43 -13.46 37.12 10.07
CA ASP A 43 -12.46 37.58 9.11
C ASP A 43 -12.51 39.10 8.91
N GLY A 44 -13.50 39.79 9.51
CA GLY A 44 -13.66 41.24 9.40
C GLY A 44 -14.04 41.70 7.99
N VAL A 45 -14.67 40.81 7.21
CA VAL A 45 -14.98 41.02 5.79
C VAL A 45 -16.41 41.51 5.66
N ASP A 46 -16.58 42.64 4.99
CA ASP A 46 -17.88 43.19 4.62
C ASP A 46 -17.80 43.77 3.22
N THR A 47 -18.48 43.16 2.25
CA THR A 47 -18.40 43.59 0.85
C THR A 47 -19.10 44.92 0.57
N ALA A 48 -19.91 45.45 1.51
CA ALA A 48 -20.55 46.76 1.37
C ALA A 48 -19.65 47.92 1.82
N VAL A 49 -18.61 47.64 2.61
CA VAL A 49 -17.66 48.65 3.06
C VAL A 49 -16.40 48.46 2.23
N GLN A 50 -16.02 49.46 1.43
CA GLN A 50 -14.69 49.52 0.81
C GLN A 50 -13.63 49.79 1.90
N SER A 51 -13.52 48.87 2.85
CA SER A 51 -12.46 48.86 3.83
C SER A 51 -11.28 48.15 3.20
N ALA A 52 -10.16 48.86 3.06
CA ALA A 52 -8.85 48.34 2.65
C ALA A 52 -8.35 47.13 3.47
N GLY A 53 -9.11 46.64 4.47
CA GLY A 53 -8.84 45.41 5.22
C GLY A 53 -9.23 44.11 4.49
N ASN A 54 -10.06 44.17 3.44
CA ASN A 54 -10.47 42.98 2.67
C ASN A 54 -9.36 42.42 1.75
N ASP A 55 -8.41 43.25 1.32
CA ASP A 55 -7.39 42.86 0.33
C ASP A 55 -6.22 42.06 0.91
N TYR A 56 -6.10 41.97 2.24
CA TYR A 56 -4.96 41.33 2.91
C TYR A 56 -5.21 39.88 3.34
N SER A 57 -6.44 39.37 3.28
CA SER A 57 -6.74 37.96 3.57
C SER A 57 -5.89 36.98 2.73
N PRO A 58 -5.72 37.20 1.41
CA PRO A 58 -4.76 36.49 0.57
C PRO A 58 -3.32 36.50 1.12
N ILE A 59 -2.86 37.70 1.47
CA ILE A 59 -1.49 37.96 1.92
C ILE A 59 -1.25 37.30 3.28
N ARG A 60 -2.24 37.33 4.18
CA ARG A 60 -2.21 36.68 5.49
C ARG A 60 -2.16 35.16 5.35
N ALA A 61 -2.97 34.58 4.48
CA ALA A 61 -2.94 33.14 4.21
C ALA A 61 -1.58 32.70 3.63
N VAL A 62 -0.98 33.50 2.75
CA VAL A 62 0.38 33.28 2.23
C VAL A 62 1.42 33.39 3.35
N MET A 63 1.30 34.39 4.23
CA MET A 63 2.20 34.54 5.40
C MET A 63 2.10 33.35 6.35
N ASP A 64 0.89 32.88 6.67
CA ASP A 64 0.66 31.72 7.53
C ASP A 64 1.25 30.44 6.90
N ASP A 65 1.07 30.26 5.59
CA ASP A 65 1.65 29.14 4.87
C ASP A 65 3.18 29.20 4.82
N TRP A 66 3.73 30.40 4.64
CA TRP A 66 5.17 30.63 4.67
C TRP A 66 5.76 30.36 6.06
N TYR A 67 5.06 30.77 7.11
CA TYR A 67 5.42 30.48 8.50
C TYR A 67 5.37 28.98 8.80
N ALA A 68 4.31 28.28 8.39
CA ALA A 68 4.21 26.83 8.53
C ALA A 68 5.33 26.09 7.79
N ARG A 69 5.69 26.56 6.58
CA ARG A 69 6.80 26.02 5.79
C ARG A 69 8.15 26.27 6.47
N ASP A 70 8.35 27.45 7.04
CA ASP A 70 9.59 27.80 7.73
C ASP A 70 9.79 26.98 9.02
N ILE A 71 8.76 26.86 9.86
CA ILE A 71 8.78 25.98 11.04
C ILE A 71 9.09 24.55 10.61
N SER A 72 8.38 24.04 9.59
CA SER A 72 8.59 22.68 9.09
C SER A 72 10.02 22.46 8.58
N ARG A 73 10.67 23.49 8.03
CA ARG A 73 12.07 23.45 7.61
C ARG A 73 13.01 23.46 8.82
N LYS A 74 12.80 24.36 9.78
CA LYS A 74 13.62 24.46 11.01
C LYS A 74 13.56 23.20 11.85
N VAL A 75 12.37 22.64 12.07
CA VAL A 75 12.18 21.38 12.80
C VAL A 75 12.90 20.23 12.08
N ARG A 76 12.79 20.14 10.75
CA ARG A 76 13.52 19.11 9.97
C ARG A 76 15.03 19.29 10.08
N ALA A 77 15.53 20.52 9.96
CA ALA A 77 16.95 20.81 10.11
C ALA A 77 17.47 20.42 11.50
N ALA A 78 16.73 20.74 12.56
CA ALA A 78 17.07 20.35 13.92
C ALA A 78 17.04 18.82 14.13
N ILE A 79 16.07 18.12 13.53
CA ILE A 79 16.03 16.65 13.55
C ILE A 79 17.25 16.09 12.81
N TYR A 80 17.56 16.59 11.62
CA TYR A 80 18.70 16.10 10.81
C TYR A 80 20.02 16.34 11.52
N ALA A 81 20.25 17.53 12.09
CA ALA A 81 21.45 17.82 12.88
C ALA A 81 21.63 16.83 14.04
N ARG A 82 20.53 16.45 14.73
CA ARG A 82 20.58 15.42 15.77
C ARG A 82 20.87 14.03 15.22
N GLN A 83 20.30 13.68 14.06
CA GLN A 83 20.55 12.40 13.40
C GLN A 83 22.01 12.30 12.94
N ASP A 84 22.55 13.36 12.35
CA ASP A 84 23.94 13.45 11.89
C ASP A 84 24.92 13.37 13.08
N ALA A 85 24.50 13.84 14.27
CA ALA A 85 25.20 13.62 15.55
C ALA A 85 25.02 12.20 16.15
N GLY A 86 24.36 11.27 15.44
CA GLY A 86 24.14 9.90 15.89
C GLY A 86 23.01 9.73 16.93
N ILE A 87 22.24 10.78 17.21
CA ILE A 87 21.17 10.73 18.20
C ILE A 87 19.90 10.12 17.58
N CYS A 88 19.35 9.08 18.23
CA CYS A 88 18.11 8.47 17.77
C CYS A 88 16.90 9.40 17.94
N THR A 89 16.39 9.94 16.83
CA THR A 89 15.21 10.82 16.78
C THR A 89 13.89 10.09 16.49
N ALA A 90 13.89 8.75 16.42
CA ALA A 90 12.68 7.97 16.11
C ALA A 90 11.59 8.20 17.17
N ALA A 91 10.38 8.62 16.79
CA ALA A 91 9.31 8.87 17.77
C ALA A 91 8.86 7.58 18.49
N SER A 92 8.82 6.46 17.76
CA SER A 92 8.49 5.14 18.27
C SER A 92 9.62 4.18 17.95
N LEU A 93 10.08 3.44 18.95
CA LEU A 93 11.10 2.41 18.82
C LEU A 93 10.49 1.08 18.35
N PRO A 94 11.30 0.18 17.75
CA PRO A 94 10.87 -1.18 17.48
C PRO A 94 10.39 -1.89 18.75
N TYR A 95 9.54 -2.90 18.58
CA TYR A 95 9.02 -3.71 19.68
C TYR A 95 10.17 -4.33 20.48
N GLY A 96 10.05 -4.44 21.80
CA GLY A 96 11.15 -4.92 22.65
C GLY A 96 12.12 -3.82 23.12
N TYR A 97 12.11 -2.62 22.52
CA TYR A 97 12.93 -1.49 22.97
C TYR A 97 12.08 -0.41 23.64
N CYS A 98 12.63 0.21 24.69
CA CYS A 98 12.06 1.40 25.29
C CYS A 98 13.12 2.48 25.52
N ARG A 99 12.68 3.72 25.72
CA ARG A 99 13.55 4.83 26.11
C ARG A 99 13.54 4.97 27.62
N ASN A 100 14.72 4.92 28.23
CA ASN A 100 14.91 5.27 29.64
C ASN A 100 15.99 6.35 29.73
N ASN A 101 15.65 7.51 30.29
CA ASN A 101 16.56 8.67 30.44
C ASN A 101 17.34 9.04 29.16
N GLY A 102 16.68 8.96 27.99
CA GLY A 102 17.28 9.27 26.69
C GLY A 102 18.08 8.14 26.06
N GLN A 103 18.36 7.05 26.79
CA GLN A 103 19.02 5.86 26.26
C GLN A 103 18.01 4.81 25.78
N ILE A 104 18.40 4.02 24.79
CA ILE A 104 17.60 2.91 24.27
C ILE A 104 17.98 1.66 25.05
N ILE A 105 17.02 1.08 25.77
CA ILE A 105 17.21 -0.13 26.55
C ILE A 105 16.26 -1.24 26.09
N ILE A 106 16.59 -2.48 26.43
CA ILE A 106 15.78 -3.66 26.15
C ILE A 106 14.70 -3.77 27.23
N GLN A 107 13.44 -3.90 26.82
CA GLN A 107 12.33 -4.23 27.70
C GLN A 107 12.19 -5.75 27.78
N THR A 108 12.51 -6.33 28.93
CA THR A 108 12.66 -7.77 29.15
C THR A 108 11.48 -8.60 28.64
N GLU A 109 10.25 -8.24 29.03
CA GLU A 109 9.03 -8.96 28.64
C GLU A 109 8.81 -8.95 27.12
N SER A 110 8.90 -7.76 26.50
CA SER A 110 8.70 -7.63 25.05
C SER A 110 9.85 -8.25 24.25
N ALA A 111 11.06 -8.30 24.79
CA ALA A 111 12.22 -8.92 24.17
C ALA A 111 12.13 -10.46 24.16
N GLN A 112 11.52 -11.06 25.19
CA GLN A 112 11.21 -12.49 25.20
C GLN A 112 10.28 -12.85 24.03
N HIS A 113 9.21 -12.08 23.84
CA HIS A 113 8.30 -12.28 22.71
C HIS A 113 9.00 -12.17 21.35
N VAL A 114 9.93 -11.21 21.17
CA VAL A 114 10.72 -11.11 19.93
C VAL A 114 11.55 -12.38 19.73
N THR A 115 12.23 -12.85 20.76
CA THR A 115 13.05 -14.06 20.71
C THR A 115 12.23 -15.30 20.38
N GLU A 116 11.05 -15.44 20.97
CA GLU A 116 10.08 -16.50 20.67
C GLU A 116 9.62 -16.45 19.20
N ILE A 117 9.34 -15.26 18.66
CA ILE A 117 8.95 -15.08 17.26
C ILE A 117 10.06 -15.58 16.31
N PHE A 118 11.32 -15.23 16.59
CA PHE A 118 12.46 -15.64 15.79
C PHE A 118 12.65 -17.17 15.84
N ASN A 119 12.63 -17.77 17.03
CA ASN A 119 12.78 -19.22 17.22
C ASN A 119 11.62 -20.00 16.59
N HIS A 120 10.39 -19.55 16.78
CA HIS A 120 9.22 -20.22 16.22
C HIS A 120 9.21 -20.15 14.68
N TYR A 121 9.61 -19.01 14.11
CA TYR A 121 9.74 -18.90 12.65
C TYR A 121 10.83 -19.82 12.10
N LEU A 122 11.94 -19.98 12.81
CA LEU A 122 13.04 -20.89 12.44
C LEU A 122 12.57 -22.34 12.31
N VAL A 123 11.66 -22.78 13.19
CA VAL A 123 11.06 -24.13 13.15
C VAL A 123 9.98 -24.25 12.07
N CYS A 124 9.00 -23.35 12.06
CA CYS A 124 7.81 -23.51 11.22
C CYS A 124 7.99 -23.04 9.77
N ARG A 125 8.97 -22.15 9.52
CA ARG A 125 9.19 -21.46 8.23
C ARG A 125 7.94 -20.81 7.62
N ASN A 126 6.96 -20.46 8.46
CA ASN A 126 5.68 -19.92 8.02
C ASN A 126 5.24 -18.75 8.90
N LEU A 127 5.10 -17.58 8.27
CA LEU A 127 4.72 -16.33 8.92
C LEU A 127 3.31 -16.37 9.53
N ARG A 128 2.38 -17.07 8.87
CA ARG A 128 0.99 -17.16 9.33
C ARG A 128 0.90 -18.03 10.58
N ILE A 129 1.55 -19.20 10.56
CA ILE A 129 1.56 -20.12 11.71
C ILE A 129 2.21 -19.44 12.92
N THR A 130 3.30 -18.70 12.70
CA THR A 130 3.96 -17.91 13.76
C THR A 130 3.04 -16.84 14.34
N ALA A 131 2.30 -16.11 13.51
CA ALA A 131 1.32 -15.13 13.99
C ALA A 131 0.16 -15.79 14.77
N GLU A 132 -0.36 -16.92 14.29
CA GLU A 132 -1.41 -17.69 14.97
C GLU A 132 -0.92 -18.21 16.34
N GLN A 133 0.32 -18.67 16.44
CA GLN A 133 0.90 -19.09 17.72
C GLN A 133 1.00 -17.94 18.72
N MET A 134 1.50 -16.78 18.30
CA MET A 134 1.59 -15.61 19.20
C MET A 134 0.22 -15.16 19.69
N ASN A 135 -0.81 -15.26 18.85
CA ASN A 135 -2.18 -14.98 19.24
C ASN A 135 -2.75 -16.03 20.22
N LYS A 136 -2.43 -17.31 20.03
CA LYS A 136 -2.82 -18.38 20.96
C LYS A 136 -2.19 -18.21 22.34
N ASN A 137 -0.94 -17.74 22.39
CA ASN A 137 -0.24 -17.44 23.63
C ASN A 137 -0.78 -16.18 24.34
N GLY A 138 -1.76 -15.47 23.76
CA GLY A 138 -2.33 -14.25 24.35
C GLY A 138 -1.40 -13.04 24.30
N ILE A 139 -0.29 -13.10 23.54
CA ILE A 139 0.69 -12.02 23.47
C ILE A 139 0.12 -10.87 22.64
N LEU A 140 0.17 -9.65 23.18
CA LEU A 140 -0.34 -8.47 22.48
C LEU A 140 0.70 -7.91 21.49
N PRO A 141 0.29 -7.55 20.25
CA PRO A 141 1.18 -6.93 19.27
C PRO A 141 1.57 -5.49 19.65
N PRO A 142 2.69 -4.97 19.11
CA PRO A 142 3.23 -3.63 19.43
C PRO A 142 2.27 -2.46 19.20
N ARG A 143 1.39 -2.57 18.20
CA ARG A 143 0.24 -1.68 18.05
C ARG A 143 -0.95 -2.41 18.61
N LYS A 144 -1.67 -1.78 19.55
CA LYS A 144 -3.00 -2.18 20.05
C LYS A 144 -4.03 -2.15 18.92
N GLY A 145 -3.86 -3.01 17.91
CA GLY A 145 -4.79 -3.22 16.83
C GLY A 145 -5.78 -4.31 17.23
N ARG A 146 -7.04 -4.13 16.88
CA ARG A 146 -8.15 -5.04 17.21
C ARG A 146 -7.96 -6.50 16.75
N ASN A 147 -6.94 -6.80 15.94
CA ASN A 147 -6.81 -8.05 15.18
C ASN A 147 -5.58 -8.91 15.57
N GLY A 148 -4.88 -8.61 16.67
CA GLY A 148 -3.73 -9.40 17.12
C GLY A 148 -2.52 -9.38 16.17
N TRP A 149 -1.66 -10.40 16.29
CA TRP A 149 -0.50 -10.62 15.43
C TRP A 149 -0.93 -10.99 14.02
N THR A 150 -0.31 -10.33 13.03
CA THR A 150 -0.51 -10.61 11.60
C THR A 150 0.80 -11.02 10.95
N SER A 151 0.73 -11.75 9.83
CA SER A 151 1.91 -12.14 9.06
C SER A 151 2.76 -10.95 8.60
N ALA A 152 2.13 -9.80 8.33
CA ALA A 152 2.82 -8.56 7.97
C ALA A 152 3.60 -7.98 9.16
N THR A 153 3.00 -7.97 10.36
CA THR A 153 3.69 -7.53 11.59
C THR A 153 4.88 -8.44 11.89
N ILE A 154 4.70 -9.76 11.84
CA ILE A 154 5.78 -10.73 12.08
C ILE A 154 6.91 -10.54 11.06
N ARG A 155 6.58 -10.43 9.76
CA ARG A 155 7.59 -10.16 8.72
C ARG A 155 8.39 -8.90 9.02
N ARG A 156 7.73 -7.81 9.44
CA ARG A 156 8.40 -6.55 9.77
C ARG A 156 9.35 -6.68 10.96
N ILE A 157 9.02 -7.52 11.95
CA ILE A 157 9.92 -7.81 13.07
C ILE A 157 11.13 -8.60 12.57
N LEU A 158 10.88 -9.71 11.86
CA LEU A 158 11.95 -10.59 11.40
C LEU A 158 12.94 -9.89 10.46
N GLN A 159 12.51 -8.88 9.68
CA GLN A 159 13.37 -8.13 8.75
C GLN A 159 14.10 -6.93 9.36
N ASN A 160 13.83 -6.58 10.62
CA ASN A 160 14.35 -5.34 11.19
C ASN A 160 15.77 -5.53 11.76
N PRO A 161 16.81 -4.85 11.21
CA PRO A 161 18.19 -4.98 11.69
C PRO A 161 18.42 -4.43 13.10
N ALA A 162 17.45 -3.69 13.66
CA ALA A 162 17.53 -3.17 15.03
C ALA A 162 17.81 -4.28 16.04
N TYR A 163 17.24 -5.46 15.86
CA TYR A 163 17.40 -6.59 16.78
C TYR A 163 18.83 -7.17 16.82
N CYS A 164 19.64 -6.89 15.79
CA CYS A 164 21.05 -7.27 15.67
C CYS A 164 21.99 -6.17 16.19
N GLY A 165 21.44 -5.06 16.67
CA GLY A 165 22.17 -3.95 17.27
C GLY A 165 22.29 -2.71 16.40
N THR A 166 21.62 -2.64 15.24
CA THR A 166 21.68 -1.48 14.34
C THR A 166 20.30 -0.94 13.99
N LEU A 167 19.94 0.22 14.53
CA LEU A 167 18.70 0.92 14.20
C LEU A 167 18.93 1.92 13.05
N LEU A 168 18.24 1.71 11.93
CA LEU A 168 18.25 2.65 10.82
C LEU A 168 17.27 3.80 11.07
N ILE A 169 17.78 5.02 11.05
CA ILE A 169 17.00 6.27 11.06
C ILE A 169 17.14 6.98 9.71
N ARG A 170 16.34 8.02 9.49
CA ARG A 170 16.30 8.76 8.21
C ARG A 170 15.94 7.86 6.99
N VAL A 171 15.17 6.80 7.23
CA VAL A 171 14.74 5.86 6.17
C VAL A 171 13.71 6.46 5.21
N THR A 172 12.89 7.39 5.68
CA THR A 172 11.85 8.02 4.85
C THR A 172 11.76 9.51 5.11
N ARG A 173 11.34 10.26 4.08
CA ARG A 173 10.97 11.67 4.19
C ARG A 173 9.59 11.92 3.59
N LYS A 174 8.86 12.90 4.11
CA LYS A 174 7.65 13.39 3.45
C LYS A 174 8.03 14.16 2.18
N MET A 175 7.24 14.03 1.13
CA MET A 175 7.43 14.78 -0.13
C MET A 175 7.29 16.29 0.09
N SER A 176 6.31 16.70 0.90
CA SER A 176 6.10 18.09 1.29
C SER A 176 5.59 18.16 2.73
N TYR A 177 5.61 19.35 3.34
CA TYR A 177 5.01 19.55 4.67
C TYR A 177 3.48 19.36 4.67
N LYS A 178 2.83 19.59 3.53
CA LYS A 178 1.37 19.45 3.33
C LYS A 178 0.93 18.04 2.96
N SER A 179 1.83 17.19 2.47
CA SER A 179 1.48 15.86 1.98
C SER A 179 1.85 14.76 2.98
N ASP A 180 1.00 13.74 3.05
CA ASP A 180 1.29 12.51 3.80
C ASP A 180 2.06 11.48 2.98
N CYS A 181 2.25 11.75 1.69
CA CYS A 181 3.10 10.96 0.80
C CYS A 181 4.54 10.96 1.33
N ARG A 182 5.06 9.75 1.59
CA ARG A 182 6.43 9.50 2.04
C ARG A 182 7.21 8.77 0.97
N ILE A 183 8.45 9.19 0.78
CA ILE A 183 9.42 8.51 -0.08
C ILE A 183 10.50 7.87 0.78
N ARG A 184 10.93 6.67 0.38
CA ARG A 184 12.08 5.99 0.98
C ARG A 184 13.36 6.64 0.47
N LEU A 185 14.28 6.91 1.38
CA LEU A 185 15.58 7.50 1.06
C LEU A 185 16.58 6.41 0.62
N PRO A 186 17.53 6.75 -0.26
CA PRO A 186 18.59 5.84 -0.66
C PRO A 186 19.45 5.48 0.56
N GLU A 187 20.14 4.34 0.51
CA GLU A 187 20.87 3.79 1.66
C GLU A 187 21.99 4.72 2.15
N GLN A 188 22.63 5.48 1.26
CA GLN A 188 23.69 6.42 1.64
C GLN A 188 23.19 7.59 2.51
N GLU A 189 21.89 7.93 2.43
CA GLU A 189 21.29 8.98 3.26
C GLU A 189 20.71 8.43 4.58
N GLN A 190 20.70 7.12 4.77
CA GLN A 190 20.22 6.48 5.99
C GLN A 190 21.34 6.46 7.03
N ILE A 191 20.95 6.66 8.29
CA ILE A 191 21.91 6.74 9.40
C ILE A 191 21.71 5.52 10.28
N ALA A 192 22.80 4.80 10.55
CA ALA A 192 22.83 3.66 11.44
C ALA A 192 23.17 4.11 12.87
N VAL A 193 22.28 3.82 13.83
CA VAL A 193 22.50 4.09 15.25
C VAL A 193 22.66 2.77 16.00
N PRO A 194 23.72 2.60 16.80
CA PRO A 194 23.90 1.39 17.60
C PRO A 194 22.82 1.29 18.68
N VAL A 195 22.26 0.10 18.84
CA VAL A 195 21.28 -0.24 19.87
C VAL A 195 21.66 -1.56 20.55
N PRO A 196 21.19 -1.84 21.77
CA PRO A 196 21.43 -3.12 22.42
C PRO A 196 20.95 -4.29 21.55
N ARG A 197 21.79 -5.31 21.39
CA ARG A 197 21.48 -6.51 20.61
C ARG A 197 20.53 -7.43 21.39
N MET A 198 19.51 -7.96 20.72
CA MET A 198 18.62 -9.00 21.26
C MET A 198 18.88 -10.36 20.61
N ILE A 199 19.18 -10.37 19.31
CA ILE A 199 19.27 -11.57 18.49
C ILE A 199 20.70 -11.71 17.92
N PRO A 200 21.31 -12.92 17.93
CA PRO A 200 22.60 -13.15 17.28
C PRO A 200 22.53 -12.97 15.75
N ASP A 201 23.60 -12.46 15.14
CA ASP A 201 23.67 -12.22 13.68
C ASP A 201 23.38 -13.49 12.89
N LEU A 202 23.97 -14.63 13.29
CA LEU A 202 23.74 -15.93 12.65
C LEU A 202 22.25 -16.32 12.61
N LEU A 203 21.51 -16.07 13.71
CA LEU A 203 20.08 -16.36 13.76
C LEU A 203 19.30 -15.43 12.83
N PHE A 204 19.66 -14.16 12.79
CA PHE A 204 19.01 -13.19 11.92
C PHE A 204 19.25 -13.49 10.44
N ASP A 205 20.49 -13.83 10.08
CA ASP A 205 20.90 -14.11 8.70
C ASP A 205 20.22 -15.37 8.17
N THR A 206 20.17 -16.44 8.97
CA THR A 206 19.42 -17.67 8.61
C THR A 206 17.92 -17.40 8.41
N VAL A 207 17.32 -16.55 9.26
CA VAL A 207 15.94 -16.11 9.07
C VAL A 207 15.76 -15.27 7.80
N GLN A 208 16.71 -14.39 7.46
CA GLN A 208 16.65 -13.64 6.20
C GLN A 208 16.72 -14.57 4.99
N GLN A 209 17.59 -15.58 5.02
CA GLN A 209 17.68 -16.59 3.96
C GLN A 209 16.33 -17.33 3.78
N PHE A 210 15.72 -17.79 4.87
CA PHE A 210 14.40 -18.43 4.79
C PHE A 210 13.30 -17.48 4.30
N LEU A 211 13.37 -16.19 4.62
CA LEU A 211 12.41 -15.21 4.11
C LEU A 211 12.57 -14.97 2.60
N LEU A 212 13.81 -14.99 2.10
CA LEU A 212 14.12 -14.90 0.68
C LEU A 212 13.63 -16.15 -0.06
N GLU A 213 13.96 -17.35 0.41
CA GLU A 213 13.49 -18.61 -0.16
C GLU A 213 11.96 -18.69 -0.22
N ASN A 214 11.28 -18.33 0.87
CA ASN A 214 9.82 -18.32 0.93
C ASN A 214 9.18 -17.22 0.07
N GLY A 215 9.90 -16.13 -0.20
CA GLY A 215 9.49 -15.07 -1.13
C GLY A 215 9.69 -15.45 -2.61
N HIS A 216 10.71 -16.27 -2.87
CA HIS A 216 11.15 -16.75 -4.18
C HIS A 216 10.76 -18.19 -4.47
N ALA A 217 9.80 -18.77 -3.75
CA ALA A 217 9.12 -19.95 -4.25
C ALA A 217 8.40 -19.54 -5.55
N GLU A 218 9.14 -19.60 -6.66
CA GLU A 218 8.61 -19.73 -8.00
C GLU A 218 7.70 -20.95 -7.91
N LYS A 219 6.44 -20.71 -7.57
CA LYS A 219 5.40 -21.64 -7.95
C LYS A 219 5.60 -21.75 -9.44
N GLN A 220 6.06 -22.91 -9.90
CA GLN A 220 5.92 -23.32 -11.29
C GLN A 220 4.43 -23.23 -11.60
N SER A 221 4.06 -22.04 -12.02
CA SER A 221 2.69 -21.63 -12.19
C SER A 221 2.37 -22.13 -13.58
N HIS A 222 1.53 -23.16 -13.66
CA HIS A 222 1.08 -23.71 -14.93
C HIS A 222 0.67 -22.56 -15.87
N TRP A 223 0.94 -22.68 -17.17
CA TRP A 223 0.77 -21.60 -18.14
C TRP A 223 -0.66 -21.02 -18.24
N LEU A 224 -1.66 -21.79 -17.80
CA LEU A 224 -3.07 -21.35 -17.66
C LEU A 224 -3.32 -20.39 -16.49
N SER A 225 -2.39 -20.29 -15.55
CA SER A 225 -2.50 -19.44 -14.38
C SER A 225 -2.61 -17.97 -14.82
N GLY A 226 -3.67 -17.30 -14.39
CA GLY A 226 -3.98 -15.92 -14.77
C GLY A 226 -4.65 -15.75 -16.14
N ARG A 227 -4.74 -16.79 -16.97
CA ARG A 227 -5.41 -16.77 -18.29
C ARG A 227 -6.86 -17.24 -18.27
N VAL A 228 -7.24 -18.03 -17.26
CA VAL A 228 -8.59 -18.58 -17.11
C VAL A 228 -9.47 -17.65 -16.28
N MET A 229 -10.61 -17.27 -16.83
CA MET A 229 -11.58 -16.33 -16.24
C MET A 229 -12.96 -16.94 -16.14
N CYS A 230 -13.68 -16.56 -15.09
CA CYS A 230 -15.09 -16.87 -14.94
C CYS A 230 -15.92 -15.88 -15.77
N GLY A 231 -16.73 -16.39 -16.70
CA GLY A 231 -17.68 -15.61 -17.47
C GLY A 231 -18.89 -15.13 -16.68
N VAL A 232 -19.16 -15.72 -15.51
CA VAL A 232 -20.28 -15.33 -14.63
C VAL A 232 -19.93 -14.15 -13.72
N CYS A 233 -18.77 -14.19 -13.04
CA CYS A 233 -18.40 -13.17 -12.05
C CYS A 233 -17.16 -12.34 -12.44
N GLY A 234 -16.56 -12.57 -13.62
CA GLY A 234 -15.36 -11.88 -14.08
C GLY A 234 -14.08 -12.18 -13.30
N SER A 235 -14.16 -12.97 -12.21
CA SER A 235 -12.99 -13.32 -11.40
C SER A 235 -12.09 -14.33 -12.11
N ARG A 236 -10.78 -14.23 -11.88
CA ARG A 236 -9.81 -15.24 -12.35
C ARG A 236 -10.00 -16.56 -11.61
N PHE A 237 -9.80 -17.68 -12.31
CA PHE A 237 -9.67 -18.97 -11.68
C PHE A 237 -8.31 -19.09 -10.98
N ILE A 238 -8.31 -19.72 -9.81
CA ILE A 238 -7.13 -20.01 -9.00
C ILE A 238 -6.87 -21.51 -9.12
N MET A 239 -5.64 -21.86 -9.49
CA MET A 239 -5.22 -23.24 -9.58
C MET A 239 -4.74 -23.74 -8.22
N SER A 240 -5.23 -24.91 -7.80
CA SER A 240 -4.83 -25.62 -6.60
C SER A 240 -4.57 -27.08 -6.97
N LYS A 241 -3.29 -27.48 -6.99
CA LYS A 241 -2.84 -28.78 -7.54
C LYS A 241 -3.38 -28.97 -8.96
N GLN A 242 -4.25 -29.96 -9.18
CA GLN A 242 -4.86 -30.28 -10.49
C GLN A 242 -6.28 -29.73 -10.67
N ARG A 243 -6.74 -28.79 -9.82
CA ARG A 243 -8.09 -28.20 -9.89
C ARG A 243 -8.04 -26.70 -10.07
N LEU A 244 -8.94 -26.17 -10.90
CA LEU A 244 -9.20 -24.75 -11.04
C LEU A 244 -10.49 -24.39 -10.30
N ILE A 245 -10.40 -23.40 -9.40
CA ILE A 245 -11.52 -22.91 -8.59
C ILE A 245 -11.76 -21.43 -8.91
N CYS A 246 -13.01 -21.04 -9.12
CA CYS A 246 -13.35 -19.64 -9.34
C CYS A 246 -12.93 -18.77 -8.15
N GLY A 247 -12.15 -17.70 -8.42
CA GLY A 247 -11.67 -16.80 -7.37
C GLY A 247 -12.79 -16.07 -6.62
N GLY A 248 -13.89 -15.73 -7.30
CA GLY A 248 -15.07 -15.12 -6.68
C GLY A 248 -15.75 -16.09 -5.70
N ARG A 249 -15.90 -17.36 -6.10
CA ARG A 249 -16.44 -18.42 -5.23
C ARG A 249 -15.54 -18.68 -4.01
N ARG A 250 -14.22 -18.74 -4.22
CA ARG A 250 -13.26 -18.96 -3.13
C ARG A 250 -13.28 -17.84 -2.08
N ARG A 251 -13.57 -16.61 -2.49
CA ARG A 251 -13.67 -15.45 -1.59
C ARG A 251 -15.05 -15.30 -0.95
N GLY A 252 -16.03 -16.13 -1.31
CA GLY A 252 -17.40 -16.04 -0.79
C GLY A 252 -18.30 -15.03 -1.52
N ASN A 253 -17.94 -14.55 -2.71
CA ASN A 253 -18.69 -13.53 -3.45
C ASN A 253 -19.91 -14.09 -4.21
N GLY A 254 -20.53 -15.18 -3.75
CA GLY A 254 -21.78 -15.72 -4.31
C GLY A 254 -21.71 -16.31 -5.73
N CYS A 255 -20.53 -16.65 -6.25
CA CYS A 255 -20.42 -17.22 -7.60
C CYS A 255 -20.66 -18.75 -7.60
N GLU A 256 -21.57 -19.21 -8.46
CA GLU A 256 -21.97 -20.62 -8.58
C GLU A 256 -21.07 -21.46 -9.50
N CYS A 257 -20.01 -20.86 -10.08
CA CYS A 257 -19.11 -21.61 -10.96
C CYS A 257 -18.50 -22.82 -10.26
N ARG A 258 -18.63 -23.98 -10.91
CA ARG A 258 -18.06 -25.25 -10.45
C ARG A 258 -16.55 -25.26 -10.61
N SER A 259 -15.88 -26.02 -9.75
CA SER A 259 -14.44 -26.28 -9.92
C SER A 259 -14.22 -27.25 -11.08
N ILE A 260 -13.20 -27.04 -11.88
CA ILE A 260 -12.90 -27.84 -13.07
C ILE A 260 -11.53 -28.51 -12.88
N MET A 261 -11.39 -29.76 -13.32
CA MET A 261 -10.11 -30.47 -13.33
C MET A 261 -9.23 -29.95 -14.47
N LEU A 262 -7.93 -29.79 -14.22
CA LEU A 262 -6.96 -29.31 -15.20
C LEU A 262 -6.95 -30.17 -16.47
N SER A 263 -6.98 -31.50 -16.32
CA SER A 263 -7.04 -32.44 -17.45
C SER A 263 -8.29 -32.24 -18.31
N GLY A 264 -9.45 -32.10 -17.67
CA GLY A 264 -10.72 -31.84 -18.38
C GLY A 264 -10.71 -30.51 -19.12
N LEU A 265 -10.13 -29.46 -18.53
CA LEU A 265 -10.01 -28.17 -19.18
C LEU A 265 -9.05 -28.22 -20.38
N LEU A 266 -7.92 -28.92 -20.27
CA LEU A 266 -6.97 -29.09 -21.38
C LEU A 266 -7.59 -29.87 -22.55
N ALA A 267 -8.36 -30.92 -22.27
CA ALA A 267 -9.10 -31.66 -23.29
C ALA A 267 -10.09 -30.75 -24.02
N GLN A 268 -10.92 -30.00 -23.29
CA GLN A 268 -11.88 -29.07 -23.89
C GLN A 268 -11.20 -27.97 -24.72
N ILE A 269 -10.06 -27.42 -24.26
CA ILE A 269 -9.30 -26.42 -25.04
C ILE A 269 -8.80 -27.03 -26.35
N SER A 270 -8.29 -28.27 -26.30
CA SER A 270 -7.80 -28.97 -27.48
C SER A 270 -8.94 -29.24 -28.48
N ASP A 271 -10.10 -29.68 -27.99
CA ASP A 271 -11.28 -29.90 -28.82
C ASP A 271 -11.77 -28.63 -29.51
N VAL A 272 -11.76 -27.48 -28.82
CA VAL A 272 -12.14 -26.18 -29.41
C VAL A 272 -11.15 -25.78 -30.50
N LEU A 273 -9.84 -25.90 -30.25
CA LEU A 273 -8.82 -25.56 -31.23
C LEU A 273 -8.87 -26.45 -32.48
N ILE A 274 -9.11 -27.76 -32.31
CA ILE A 274 -9.26 -28.71 -33.42
C ILE A 274 -10.48 -28.35 -34.28
N ARG A 275 -11.62 -27.97 -33.67
CA ARG A 275 -12.80 -27.51 -34.42
C ARG A 275 -12.53 -26.25 -35.23
N ASP A 276 -11.71 -25.36 -34.70
CA ASP A 276 -11.30 -24.12 -35.36
C ASP A 276 -10.17 -24.32 -36.39
N GLY A 277 -9.76 -25.57 -36.64
CA GLY A 277 -8.72 -25.93 -37.62
C GLY A 277 -7.28 -25.60 -37.17
N ILE A 278 -7.07 -25.38 -35.87
CA ILE A 278 -5.77 -25.03 -35.28
C ILE A 278 -5.14 -26.29 -34.68
N PRO A 279 -3.87 -26.63 -35.00
CA PRO A 279 -3.20 -27.78 -34.42
C PRO A 279 -3.06 -27.60 -32.89
N ALA A 280 -3.58 -28.58 -32.15
CA ALA A 280 -3.67 -28.55 -30.68
C ALA A 280 -2.55 -29.35 -30.00
N ASP A 281 -1.31 -29.21 -30.47
CA ASP A 281 -0.16 -29.85 -29.82
C ASP A 281 0.04 -29.27 -28.42
N ALA A 282 0.24 -30.14 -27.41
CA ALA A 282 0.40 -29.74 -26.02
C ALA A 282 1.53 -28.71 -25.80
N ALA A 283 2.57 -28.74 -26.64
CA ALA A 283 3.68 -27.79 -26.62
C ALA A 283 3.31 -26.40 -27.19
N LEU A 284 2.31 -26.32 -28.08
CA LEU A 284 1.87 -25.09 -28.74
C LEU A 284 0.76 -24.37 -27.96
N LEU A 285 0.00 -25.08 -27.12
CA LEU A 285 -1.08 -24.49 -26.30
C LEU A 285 -0.65 -23.25 -25.47
N PRO A 286 0.53 -23.22 -24.81
CA PRO A 286 0.96 -22.05 -24.05
C PRO A 286 1.24 -20.82 -24.92
N LEU A 287 1.55 -21.01 -26.21
CA LEU A 287 1.84 -19.95 -27.17
C LEU A 287 0.58 -19.46 -27.87
N LEU A 288 -0.35 -20.37 -28.16
CA LEU A 288 -1.59 -20.09 -28.88
C LEU A 288 -2.65 -19.47 -27.97
N VAL A 289 -2.85 -19.98 -26.76
CA VAL A 289 -3.97 -19.57 -25.90
C VAL A 289 -3.67 -18.27 -25.16
N ALA A 290 -4.37 -17.20 -25.53
CA ALA A 290 -4.31 -15.90 -24.86
C ALA A 290 -5.11 -15.90 -23.55
N ARG A 291 -6.38 -16.33 -23.62
CA ARG A 291 -7.34 -16.27 -22.53
C ARG A 291 -8.37 -17.39 -22.69
N VAL A 292 -8.88 -17.90 -21.58
CA VAL A 292 -10.00 -18.86 -21.59
C VAL A 292 -11.09 -18.31 -20.69
N LEU A 293 -12.31 -18.25 -21.21
CA LEU A 293 -13.50 -17.82 -20.47
C LEU A 293 -14.39 -19.03 -20.23
N ILE A 294 -14.82 -19.22 -18.99
CA ILE A 294 -15.63 -20.36 -18.57
C ILE A 294 -16.99 -19.84 -18.10
N SER A 295 -18.05 -20.22 -18.81
CA SER A 295 -19.44 -19.86 -18.52
C SER A 295 -20.26 -21.15 -18.35
N GLY A 296 -20.47 -21.57 -17.12
CA GLY A 296 -21.16 -22.83 -16.83
C GLY A 296 -20.36 -24.05 -17.34
N SER A 297 -20.93 -24.79 -18.30
CA SER A 297 -20.32 -25.93 -18.98
C SER A 297 -19.61 -25.56 -20.29
N GLN A 298 -19.78 -24.33 -20.78
CA GLN A 298 -19.18 -23.86 -22.01
C GLN A 298 -17.85 -23.14 -21.74
N ILE A 299 -16.89 -23.34 -22.64
CA ILE A 299 -15.63 -22.62 -22.65
C ILE A 299 -15.48 -21.83 -23.95
N THR A 300 -14.91 -20.64 -23.84
CA THR A 300 -14.52 -19.82 -24.99
C THR A 300 -13.01 -19.61 -24.91
N VAL A 301 -12.30 -20.05 -25.94
CA VAL A 301 -10.84 -19.93 -26.03
C VAL A 301 -10.50 -18.76 -26.93
N PHE A 302 -9.75 -17.80 -26.40
CA PHE A 302 -9.20 -16.70 -27.19
C PHE A 302 -7.78 -17.06 -27.58
N VAL A 303 -7.54 -17.17 -28.88
CA VAL A 303 -6.22 -17.46 -29.45
C VAL A 303 -5.47 -16.15 -29.68
N ARG A 304 -4.15 -16.15 -29.51
CA ARG A 304 -3.29 -15.03 -29.90
C ARG A 304 -3.26 -14.98 -31.42
N CYS A 305 -3.70 -13.87 -32.02
CA CYS A 305 -3.39 -13.57 -33.42
C CYS A 305 -1.87 -13.35 -33.56
N ARG A 306 -1.14 -14.43 -33.84
CA ARG A 306 0.15 -14.36 -34.53
C ARG A 306 0.02 -15.24 -35.76
N LYS A 307 0.31 -14.69 -36.94
CA LYS A 307 0.54 -15.51 -38.15
C LYS A 307 1.52 -16.63 -37.74
N PRO A 308 1.17 -17.91 -37.92
CA PRO A 308 2.11 -18.99 -37.65
C PRO A 308 3.29 -18.82 -38.61
N VAL A 309 4.47 -18.50 -38.07
CA VAL A 309 5.71 -18.65 -38.83
C VAL A 309 6.01 -20.15 -38.81
N ILE A 310 5.72 -20.81 -39.92
CA ILE A 310 6.13 -22.20 -40.15
C ILE A 310 7.66 -22.18 -40.29
N PRO A 311 8.42 -22.88 -39.43
CA PRO A 311 9.86 -23.00 -39.61
C PRO A 311 10.09 -23.95 -40.81
N GLY A 312 10.30 -23.38 -42.00
CA GLY A 312 10.59 -24.20 -43.18
C GLY A 312 10.49 -23.53 -44.55
N ASN A 313 9.80 -22.39 -44.71
CA ASN A 313 9.82 -21.70 -46.00
C ASN A 313 10.97 -20.70 -46.05
N ALA A 314 12.06 -21.16 -46.66
CA ALA A 314 13.11 -20.31 -47.18
C ALA A 314 12.51 -19.26 -48.11
N TYR A 315 12.95 -18.02 -47.91
CA TYR A 315 12.64 -16.90 -48.77
C TYR A 315 13.16 -17.15 -50.19
N VAL A 316 12.28 -17.00 -51.18
CA VAL A 316 12.55 -16.25 -52.41
C VAL A 316 11.47 -15.19 -52.51
#